data_AF-A0A0N0AT84-F1
#
_entry.id   AF-A0A0N0AT84-F1
#
_cell.length_a   1.000
_cell.length_b   1.000
_cell.length_c   1.000
_cell.angle_alpha   90.00
_cell.angle_beta   90.00
_cell.angle_gamma   90.00
#
_symmetry.space_group_name_H-M   'P 1'
#
loop_
_entity.id
_entity.type
_entity.pdbx_description
1 polymer ?
#
loop_
_entity_poly.entity_id
_entity_poly.type
_entity_poly.pdbx_seq_one_letter_code
_entity_poly.pdbx_strand_id
1 'polypeptide(L)' 'MTVEVALSVMAAARTGQLLVRDGDDRPTGLVTRAQLTAARAASSYTDRVRLRDVLGDVTPAR' A
#
# COMPACT_ATOMS: atom_id res chain seq x y z
N MET A 1 4.68 -1.42 7.69
CA MET A 1 3.24 -1.59 7.46
C MET A 1 3.04 -2.64 6.36
N THR A 2 2.08 -3.57 6.51
CA THR A 2 1.67 -4.55 5.47
C THR A 2 0.41 -4.06 4.75
N VAL A 3 -0.02 -4.74 3.68
CA VAL A 3 -1.20 -4.37 2.88
C VAL A 3 -2.50 -4.52 3.69
N GLU A 4 -2.59 -5.53 4.54
CA GLU A 4 -3.73 -5.85 5.41
C GLU A 4 -3.94 -4.76 6.46
N VAL A 5 -2.84 -4.30 7.06
CA VAL A 5 -2.88 -3.19 8.01
C VAL A 5 -3.33 -1.92 7.28
N ALA A 6 -2.80 -1.65 6.08
CA ALA A 6 -3.22 -0.49 5.30
C ALA A 6 -4.71 -0.54 4.91
N LEU A 7 -5.23 -1.71 4.50
CA LEU A 7 -6.64 -1.91 4.20
C LEU A 7 -7.53 -1.73 5.44
N SER A 8 -7.10 -2.24 6.60
CA SER A 8 -7.82 -2.08 7.87
C SER A 8 -7.85 -0.62 8.30
N VAL A 9 -6.73 0.10 8.16
CA VAL A 9 -6.66 1.54 8.47
C VAL A 9 -7.53 2.35 7.50
N MET A 10 -7.51 2.07 6.20
CA MET A 10 -8.40 2.73 5.24
C MET A 10 -9.88 2.51 5.56
N ALA A 11 -10.25 1.28 5.96
CA ALA A 11 -11.61 0.96 6.38
C ALA A 11 -11.99 1.71 7.67
N ALA A 12 -11.09 1.78 8.65
CA ALA A 12 -11.30 2.51 9.90
C ALA A 12 -11.41 4.04 9.68
N ALA A 13 -10.57 4.59 8.81
CA ALA A 13 -10.53 6.02 8.50
C ALA A 13 -11.54 6.45 7.42
N ARG A 14 -12.27 5.50 6.82
CA ARG A 14 -13.22 5.73 5.70
C ARG A 14 -12.61 6.54 4.55
N THR A 15 -11.32 6.32 4.27
CA THR A 15 -10.58 6.97 3.18
C THR A 15 -10.24 5.98 2.08
N GLY A 16 -10.23 6.45 0.83
CA GLY A 16 -9.78 5.67 -0.33
C GLY A 16 -8.28 5.73 -0.58
N GLN A 17 -7.57 6.62 0.12
CA GLN A 17 -6.17 6.94 -0.12
C GLN A 17 -5.42 7.08 1.20
N LEU A 18 -4.18 6.61 1.23
CA LEU A 18 -3.34 6.66 2.42
C LEU A 18 -1.92 7.04 1.99
N LEU A 19 -1.38 8.09 2.61
CA LEU A 19 0.00 8.49 2.42
C LEU A 19 0.88 7.61 3.31
N VAL A 20 1.76 6.84 2.69
CA VAL A 20 2.75 6.06 3.42
C VAL A 20 3.95 6.98 3.64
N ARG A 21 4.25 7.24 4.92
CA ARG A 21 5.54 7.78 5.35
C ARG A 21 6.44 6.63 5.75
N ASP A 22 7.69 6.66 5.31
CA ASP A 22 8.69 5.76 5.86
C ASP A 22 9.14 6.28 7.25
N GLY A 23 9.99 5.49 7.92
CA GLY A 23 10.54 5.87 9.22
C GLY A 23 11.42 7.12 9.18
N ASP A 24 11.75 7.64 8.00
CA ASP A 24 12.55 8.85 7.79
C ASP A 24 11.67 10.08 7.51
N ASP A 25 10.36 10.00 7.84
CA ASP A 25 9.36 11.05 7.65
C ASP A 25 9.16 11.45 6.17
N ARG A 26 9.72 10.67 5.24
CA ARG A 26 9.57 10.91 3.80
C ARG A 26 8.32 10.24 3.28
N PRO A 27 7.48 10.95 2.50
CA PRO A 27 6.38 10.32 1.81
C PRO A 27 6.95 9.32 0.81
N THR A 28 6.87 8.03 1.15
CA THR A 28 7.32 6.91 0.31
C THR A 28 6.36 6.65 -0.84
N GLY A 29 5.10 7.09 -0.69
CA GLY A 29 4.16 7.21 -1.79
C GLY A 29 2.70 7.17 -1.34
N LEU A 30 1.81 7.49 -2.28
CA LEU A 30 0.37 7.45 -2.09
C LEU A 30 -0.16 6.08 -2.51
N VAL A 31 -0.77 5.35 -1.59
CA VAL A 31 -1.46 4.09 -1.90
C VAL A 31 -2.96 4.29 -1.93
N THR A 32 -3.60 3.70 -2.93
CA THR A 32 -5.05 3.67 -3.06
C THR A 32 -5.61 2.29 -2.72
N ARG A 33 -6.88 2.24 -2.29
CA ARG A 33 -7.57 0.96 -2.03
C ARG A 33 -7.53 0.02 -3.24
N ALA A 34 -7.61 0.56 -4.46
CA ALA A 34 -7.54 -0.20 -5.69
C ALA A 34 -6.17 -0.86 -5.88
N GLN A 35 -5.08 -0.13 -5.66
CA GLN A 35 -3.72 -0.67 -5.74
C GLN A 35 -3.47 -1.73 -4.67
N LEU A 36 -3.95 -1.54 -3.44
CA LEU A 36 -3.83 -2.56 -2.38
C LEU A 36 -4.60 -3.83 -2.71
N THR A 37 -5.79 -3.69 -3.32
CA THR A 37 -6.61 -4.84 -3.73
C THR A 37 -5.97 -5.58 -4.90
N ALA A 38 -5.42 -4.86 -5.88
CA ALA A 38 -4.68 -5.42 -7.00
C ALA A 38 -3.40 -6.13 -6.53
N ALA A 39 -2.66 -5.53 -5.59
CA ALA A 39 -1.50 -6.15 -4.99
C ALA A 39 -1.87 -7.44 -4.27
N ARG A 40 -2.94 -7.46 -3.46
CA ARG A 40 -3.43 -8.67 -2.80
C ARG A 40 -3.88 -9.75 -3.78
N ALA A 41 -4.42 -9.36 -4.93
CA ALA A 41 -4.86 -10.29 -5.98
C ALA A 41 -3.70 -10.81 -6.84
N ALA A 42 -2.53 -10.17 -6.80
CA ALA A 42 -1.35 -10.64 -7.50
C ALA A 42 -0.82 -11.92 -6.85
N SER A 43 -0.53 -12.95 -7.65
CA SER A 43 0.05 -14.22 -7.20
C SER A 43 1.45 -14.07 -6.56
N SER A 44 2.10 -12.93 -6.78
CA SER A 44 3.38 -12.56 -6.16
C SER A 44 3.22 -12.05 -4.73
N TYR A 45 1.99 -11.79 -4.28
CA TYR A 45 1.73 -11.32 -2.94
C TYR A 45 1.93 -12.44 -1.92
N THR A 46 3.00 -12.32 -1.16
CA THR A 46 3.20 -13.12 0.04
C THR A 46 2.80 -12.28 1.24
N ASP A 47 2.32 -12.90 2.31
CA ASP A 47 2.03 -12.23 3.60
C ASP A 47 3.25 -11.48 4.18
N ARG A 48 4.45 -11.75 3.63
CA ARG A 48 5.71 -11.08 3.96
C ARG A 48 6.00 -9.82 3.15
N VAL A 49 5.24 -9.54 2.09
CA VAL A 49 5.44 -8.36 1.25
C VAL A 49 5.12 -7.11 2.07
N ARG A 50 6.11 -6.23 2.25
CA ARG A 50 5.88 -4.97 2.96
C ARG A 50 5.19 -3.99 2.01
N LEU A 51 4.36 -3.11 2.56
CA LEU A 51 3.66 -2.07 1.79
C LEU A 51 4.61 -1.21 0.93
N ARG A 52 5.87 -1.05 1.37
CA ARG A 52 6.92 -0.33 0.63
C ARG A 52 7.38 -1.05 -0.64
N ASP A 53 7.36 -2.38 -0.66
CA ASP A 53 7.77 -3.18 -1.81
C ASP A 53 6.69 -3.12 -2.90
N VAL A 54 5.42 -3.10 -2.47
CA VAL A 54 4.26 -2.81 -3.34
C VAL A 54 4.36 -1.40 -3.91
N LEU A 55 4.75 -0.40 -3.11
CA LEU A 55 4.94 0.97 -3.61
C LEU A 55 6.08 1.10 -4.63
N GLY A 56 7.14 0.29 -4.50
CA GLY A 56 8.24 0.25 -5.47
C GLY A 56 7.85 -0.42 -6.79
N ASP A 57 7.04 -1.47 -6.75
CA ASP A 57 6.52 -2.17 -7.94
C ASP A 57 5.37 -1.42 -8.62
N VAL A 58 4.50 -0.78 -7.83
CA VAL A 58 3.37 0.01 -8.33
C VAL A 58 3.85 1.43 -8.64
N THR A 59 4.83 1.53 -9.53
CA THR A 59 5.10 2.80 -10.21
C THR A 59 3.89 3.11 -11.10
N PRO A 60 3.22 4.26 -10.95
CA PRO A 60 2.18 4.64 -11.90
C PRO A 60 2.88 4.84 -13.25
N ALA A 61 2.54 3.99 -14.23
CA ALA A 61 2.93 4.21 -15.61
C ALA A 61 2.45 5.61 -16.00
N ARG A 62 3.41 6.49 -16.28
CA ARG A 62 3.20 7.90 -16.61
C ARG A 62 2.55 8.06 -17.98
#